data_AF-A0A0F9G3W5-F1
#
_entry.id   AF-A0A0F9G3W5-F1
#
_cell.length_a   1.000
_cell.length_b   1.000
_cell.length_c   1.000
_cell.angle_alpha   90.00
_cell.angle_beta   90.00
_cell.angle_gamma   90.00
#
_symmetry.space_group_name_H-M   'P 1'
#
loop_
_entity.id
_entity.type
_entity.pdbx_description
1 polymer ?
#
loop_
_entity_poly.entity_id
_entity_poly.type
_entity_poly.pdbx_seq_one_letter_code
_entity_poly.pdbx_strand_id
1 'polypeptide(L)'
;SATSVATFNAGLQIGDVRITQNYPKANKVLVYGKSEGETRIVSNYPTYGRDASSQSTYGVITLTIRDPKITTQAQANILADAEVARLKDPIKVYDFDIFNPNQSLVSGDVVTINALSQGVSNEDVRIVAIERGVNRGEEYLTLQVVNETYSRLTKTSDYLMAQIEKNFREQQTYDGYSDEYSNQNINTNIAQDISFYLTEDIIPALTADFNGFSIRGIPALRGTGSGPANYINIDSSLDLQNSQKIVQLPNPSFAQDAATKAYVDGAIGKVWAASGTDFIALNSSTEYATYSITTGNANTATLFGTAYVCPVHLPNGATITGVVVYGNSTSENWALRKGTHQSATISSIATATIETEDTSISGNPVNNSTNYYF
;
A
#
# COMPACT_ATOMS: atom_id res chain seq x y z
N SER A 1 25.78 -32.36 32.89
CA SER A 1 26.37 -33.38 32.01
C SER A 1 25.25 -34.19 31.35
N ALA A 2 25.43 -34.58 30.09
CA ALA A 2 24.57 -35.54 29.38
C ALA A 2 25.18 -36.96 29.40
N THR A 3 26.44 -37.10 29.80
CA THR A 3 27.11 -38.39 29.89
C THR A 3 26.76 -39.05 31.22
N SER A 4 26.33 -40.31 31.14
CA SER A 4 26.14 -41.17 32.29
C SER A 4 27.44 -41.25 33.10
N VAL A 5 27.35 -41.00 34.40
CA VAL A 5 28.51 -41.04 35.32
C VAL A 5 28.71 -42.44 35.90
N ALA A 6 27.70 -43.31 35.79
CA ALA A 6 27.70 -44.66 36.36
C ALA A 6 26.64 -45.56 35.71
N THR A 7 26.92 -46.87 35.66
CA THR A 7 25.94 -47.89 35.28
C THR A 7 25.63 -48.78 36.49
N PHE A 8 24.34 -48.90 36.83
CA PHE A 8 23.87 -49.71 37.94
C PHE A 8 23.05 -50.90 37.44
N ASN A 9 23.40 -52.10 37.89
CA ASN A 9 22.71 -53.33 37.53
C ASN A 9 21.96 -53.90 38.75
N ALA A 10 20.69 -54.23 38.56
CA ALA A 10 19.85 -54.83 39.59
C ALA A 10 20.40 -56.19 40.03
N GLY A 11 20.42 -56.41 41.35
CA GLY A 11 20.99 -57.61 41.96
C GLY A 11 22.52 -57.58 42.09
N LEU A 12 23.19 -56.52 41.61
CA LEU A 12 24.62 -56.29 41.83
C LEU A 12 24.83 -55.02 42.65
N GLN A 13 24.58 -53.85 42.05
CA GLN A 13 24.79 -52.56 42.71
C GLN A 13 23.50 -51.98 43.30
N ILE A 14 22.35 -52.29 42.69
CA ILE A 14 21.06 -51.74 43.12
C ILE A 14 20.08 -52.83 43.54
N GLY A 15 19.30 -52.53 44.58
CA GLY A 15 18.20 -53.36 45.09
C GLY A 15 16.90 -52.57 45.22
N ASP A 16 15.82 -53.29 45.53
CA ASP A 16 14.49 -52.73 45.82
C ASP A 16 13.97 -51.73 44.76
N VAL A 17 14.27 -51.98 43.48
CA VAL A 17 13.87 -51.12 42.37
C VAL A 17 12.35 -51.07 42.25
N ARG A 18 11.79 -49.89 42.50
CA ARG A 18 10.37 -49.57 42.33
C ARG A 18 10.24 -48.58 41.18
N ILE A 19 9.28 -48.83 40.30
CA ILE A 19 8.99 -47.98 39.14
C ILE A 19 7.58 -47.46 39.27
N THR A 20 7.44 -46.14 39.35
CA THR A 20 6.16 -45.46 39.29
C THR A 20 6.04 -44.77 37.94
N GLN A 21 5.12 -45.25 37.10
CA GLN A 21 4.85 -44.66 35.79
C GLN A 21 3.51 -43.93 35.82
N ASN A 22 3.54 -42.63 35.53
CA ASN A 22 2.34 -41.80 35.39
C ASN A 22 1.97 -41.66 33.92
N TYR A 23 0.67 -41.59 33.62
CA TYR A 23 0.19 -41.24 32.28
C TYR A 23 0.64 -39.83 31.86
N PRO A 24 0.73 -39.54 30.55
CA PRO A 24 0.97 -38.19 30.06
C PRO A 24 -0.03 -37.21 30.67
N LYS A 25 0.45 -36.06 31.12
CA LYS A 25 -0.43 -35.04 31.74
C LYS A 25 -1.08 -34.14 30.70
N ALA A 26 -0.45 -33.96 29.54
CA ALA A 26 -0.95 -33.13 28.46
C ALA A 26 -0.23 -33.45 27.14
N ASN A 27 -0.98 -33.53 26.05
CA ASN A 27 -0.42 -33.55 24.69
C ASN A 27 -1.08 -32.50 23.78
N LYS A 28 -1.90 -31.64 24.39
CA LYS A 28 -2.38 -30.37 23.88
C LYS A 28 -2.25 -29.33 25.00
N VAL A 29 -1.46 -28.28 24.80
CA VAL A 29 -1.32 -27.19 25.77
C VAL A 29 -1.82 -25.90 25.12
N LEU A 30 -2.74 -25.22 25.80
CA LEU A 30 -3.23 -23.90 25.42
C LEU A 30 -2.75 -22.88 26.44
N VAL A 31 -1.99 -21.89 26.00
CA VAL A 31 -1.45 -20.84 26.86
C VAL A 31 -2.19 -19.54 26.58
N TYR A 32 -2.74 -18.96 27.64
CA TYR A 32 -3.44 -17.68 27.61
C TYR A 32 -2.65 -16.64 28.39
N GLY A 33 -2.31 -15.54 27.72
CA GLY A 33 -1.58 -14.41 28.30
C GLY A 33 -2.46 -13.31 28.86
N LYS A 34 -1.85 -12.13 29.05
CA LYS A 34 -2.53 -10.88 29.41
C LYS A 34 -3.67 -10.60 28.43
N SER A 35 -4.78 -10.06 28.94
CA SER A 35 -5.89 -9.57 28.14
C SER A 35 -6.16 -8.12 28.51
N GLU A 36 -6.07 -7.23 27.53
CA GLU A 36 -6.64 -5.88 27.62
C GLU A 36 -7.71 -5.78 26.53
N GLY A 37 -8.99 -5.73 26.92
CA GLY A 37 -10.11 -5.69 25.98
C GLY A 37 -10.37 -7.01 25.25
N GLU A 38 -10.72 -6.92 23.96
CA GLU A 38 -11.24 -8.05 23.16
C GLU A 38 -10.16 -9.00 22.62
N THR A 39 -8.89 -8.57 22.55
CA THR A 39 -7.79 -9.39 22.02
C THR A 39 -7.02 -10.09 23.15
N ARG A 40 -7.54 -11.26 23.55
CA ARG A 40 -6.80 -12.14 24.47
C ARG A 40 -5.61 -12.76 23.77
N ILE A 41 -4.42 -12.66 24.36
CA ILE A 41 -3.24 -13.36 23.86
C ILE A 41 -3.43 -14.87 24.06
N VAL A 42 -3.37 -15.63 22.96
CA VAL A 42 -3.50 -17.09 22.97
C VAL A 42 -2.42 -17.72 22.09
N SER A 43 -1.83 -18.82 22.54
CA SER A 43 -0.93 -19.64 21.72
C SER A 43 -1.61 -20.07 20.41
N ASN A 44 -0.89 -20.01 19.29
CA ASN A 44 -1.37 -20.30 17.94
C ASN A 44 -1.52 -21.81 17.69
N TYR A 45 -2.58 -22.39 18.22
CA TYR A 45 -2.98 -23.76 17.95
C TYR A 45 -3.63 -23.87 16.54
N PRO A 46 -3.36 -24.93 15.75
CA PRO A 46 -2.69 -26.18 16.09
C PRO A 46 -1.17 -26.22 15.86
N THR A 47 -0.57 -25.12 15.43
CA THR A 47 0.87 -25.07 15.11
C THR A 47 1.74 -25.28 16.34
N TYR A 48 1.34 -24.71 17.47
CA TYR A 48 2.06 -24.79 18.75
C TYR A 48 1.24 -25.54 19.81
N GLY A 49 1.93 -26.10 20.79
CA GLY A 49 1.29 -26.78 21.93
C GLY A 49 0.56 -28.05 21.54
N ARG A 50 1.09 -28.83 20.59
CA ARG A 50 0.51 -30.09 20.12
C ARG A 50 1.57 -31.14 19.82
N ASP A 51 1.36 -32.38 20.28
CA ASP A 51 2.10 -33.55 19.82
C ASP A 51 1.15 -34.60 19.22
N ALA A 52 1.20 -34.76 17.89
CA ALA A 52 0.27 -35.62 17.16
C ALA A 52 0.47 -37.11 17.48
N SER A 53 1.72 -37.55 17.71
CA SER A 53 2.04 -38.94 18.02
C SER A 53 1.48 -39.35 19.38
N SER A 54 1.71 -38.55 20.40
CA SER A 54 1.14 -38.74 21.74
C SER A 54 -0.39 -38.68 21.71
N GLN A 55 -1.00 -37.80 20.91
CA GLN A 55 -2.46 -37.77 20.72
C GLN A 55 -3.01 -39.05 20.08
N SER A 56 -2.29 -39.64 19.13
CA SER A 56 -2.69 -40.91 18.50
C SER A 56 -2.62 -42.08 19.48
N THR A 57 -1.63 -42.06 20.40
CA THR A 57 -1.42 -43.14 21.37
C THR A 57 -2.34 -43.04 22.59
N TYR A 58 -2.52 -41.82 23.11
CA TYR A 58 -3.17 -41.59 24.41
C TYR A 58 -4.49 -40.80 24.33
N GLY A 59 -4.95 -40.43 23.13
CA GLY A 59 -6.07 -39.52 22.95
C GLY A 59 -5.70 -38.06 23.22
N VAL A 60 -6.65 -37.12 23.09
CA VAL A 60 -6.38 -35.69 23.32
C VAL A 60 -6.51 -35.34 24.80
N ILE A 61 -5.39 -35.00 25.43
CA ILE A 61 -5.30 -34.57 26.83
C ILE A 61 -4.93 -33.09 26.84
N THR A 62 -5.87 -32.23 27.24
CA THR A 62 -5.71 -30.77 27.16
C THR A 62 -5.33 -30.18 28.50
N LEU A 63 -4.23 -29.43 28.53
CA LEU A 63 -3.87 -28.54 29.62
C LEU A 63 -4.07 -27.09 29.21
N THR A 64 -4.73 -26.30 30.06
CA THR A 64 -4.92 -24.87 29.86
C THR A 64 -4.10 -24.11 30.90
N ILE A 65 -3.16 -23.28 30.44
CA ILE A 65 -2.32 -22.42 31.27
C ILE A 65 -2.82 -20.99 31.10
N ARG A 66 -3.05 -20.29 32.20
CA ARG A 66 -3.43 -18.87 32.21
C ARG A 66 -2.39 -18.12 33.01
N ASP A 67 -1.58 -17.32 32.34
CA ASP A 67 -0.55 -16.52 32.99
C ASP A 67 -0.60 -15.07 32.49
N PRO A 68 -1.02 -14.10 33.34
CA PRO A 68 -1.10 -12.70 32.93
C PRO A 68 0.27 -12.07 32.64
N LYS A 69 1.39 -12.73 33.00
CA LYS A 69 2.74 -12.23 32.72
C LYS A 69 3.13 -12.39 31.25
N ILE A 70 2.41 -13.22 30.49
CA ILE A 70 2.66 -13.43 29.07
C ILE A 70 2.05 -12.25 28.28
N THR A 71 2.90 -11.40 27.73
CA THR A 71 2.49 -10.16 27.04
C THR A 71 2.53 -10.27 25.52
N THR A 72 3.02 -11.39 24.98
CA THR A 72 3.07 -11.62 23.52
C THR A 72 2.62 -13.03 23.14
N GLN A 73 2.08 -13.18 21.92
CA GLN A 73 1.73 -14.49 21.37
C GLN A 73 2.95 -15.40 21.19
N ALA A 74 4.12 -14.83 20.86
CA ALA A 74 5.36 -15.59 20.72
C ALA A 74 5.78 -16.28 22.03
N GLN A 75 5.69 -15.57 23.17
CA GLN A 75 5.92 -16.17 24.49
C GLN A 75 4.92 -17.28 24.80
N ALA A 76 3.64 -17.07 24.47
CA ALA A 76 2.60 -18.09 24.65
C ALA A 76 2.89 -19.36 23.83
N ASN A 77 3.35 -19.21 22.59
CA ASN A 77 3.73 -20.31 21.71
C ASN A 77 4.92 -21.10 22.25
N ILE A 78 5.99 -20.41 22.66
CA ILE A 78 7.22 -21.03 23.19
C ILE A 78 6.90 -21.84 24.46
N LEU A 79 6.09 -21.27 25.38
CA LEU A 79 5.70 -21.98 26.59
C LEU A 79 4.80 -23.19 26.28
N ALA A 80 3.87 -23.07 25.33
CA ALA A 80 2.98 -24.16 24.94
C ALA A 80 3.77 -25.38 24.42
N ASP A 81 4.78 -25.14 23.58
CA ASP A 81 5.65 -26.20 23.05
C ASP A 81 6.53 -26.82 24.13
N ALA A 82 7.13 -26.00 24.99
CA ALA A 82 7.96 -26.49 26.09
C ALA A 82 7.15 -27.38 27.05
N GLU A 83 5.91 -26.99 27.36
CA GLU A 83 5.02 -27.76 28.22
C GLU A 83 4.52 -29.04 27.56
N VAL A 84 4.17 -29.02 26.26
CA VAL A 84 3.84 -30.25 25.55
C VAL A 84 5.03 -31.20 25.52
N ALA A 85 6.23 -30.71 25.17
CA ALA A 85 7.42 -31.56 25.15
C ALA A 85 7.63 -32.24 26.51
N ARG A 86 7.44 -31.50 27.61
CA ARG A 86 7.61 -32.00 28.97
C ARG A 86 6.53 -32.99 29.40
N LEU A 87 5.28 -32.83 28.94
CA LEU A 87 4.12 -33.54 29.49
C LEU A 87 3.52 -34.63 28.58
N LYS A 88 3.95 -34.69 27.31
CA LYS A 88 3.39 -35.60 26.30
C LYS A 88 3.72 -37.07 26.52
N ASP A 89 4.81 -37.34 27.24
CA ASP A 89 5.31 -38.68 27.49
C ASP A 89 5.04 -39.10 28.94
N PRO A 90 4.82 -40.41 29.21
CA PRO A 90 4.70 -40.92 30.56
C PRO A 90 5.93 -40.57 31.40
N ILE A 91 5.70 -40.05 32.61
CA ILE A 91 6.79 -39.76 33.54
C ILE A 91 7.07 -41.03 34.32
N LYS A 92 8.31 -41.52 34.23
CA LYS A 92 8.79 -42.65 35.02
C LYS A 92 9.66 -42.12 36.16
N VAL A 93 9.29 -42.48 37.38
CA VAL A 93 10.07 -42.25 38.59
C VAL A 93 10.56 -43.61 39.07
N TYR A 94 11.84 -43.70 39.36
CA TYR A 94 12.45 -44.91 39.89
C TYR A 94 13.00 -44.59 41.27
N ASP A 95 12.67 -45.46 42.22
CA ASP A 95 13.22 -45.44 43.56
C ASP A 95 13.98 -46.75 43.76
N PHE A 96 15.26 -46.67 44.15
CA PHE A 96 16.08 -47.85 44.41
C PHE A 96 17.21 -47.55 45.38
N ASP A 97 17.71 -48.59 46.03
CA ASP A 97 18.83 -48.50 46.96
C ASP A 97 20.13 -48.94 46.27
N ILE A 98 21.20 -48.18 46.45
CA ILE A 98 22.57 -48.55 46.09
C ILE A 98 23.29 -49.04 47.34
N PHE A 99 23.86 -50.24 47.30
CA PHE A 99 24.67 -50.78 48.39
C PHE A 99 26.15 -50.49 48.16
N ASN A 100 26.87 -50.08 49.21
CA ASN A 100 28.31 -49.77 49.18
C ASN A 100 28.67 -48.75 48.08
N PRO A 101 28.11 -47.52 48.16
CA PRO A 101 28.31 -46.48 47.16
C PRO A 101 29.77 -45.98 47.16
N ASN A 102 30.66 -46.62 46.41
CA ASN A 102 32.04 -46.16 46.21
C ASN A 102 32.15 -44.94 45.28
N GLN A 103 31.02 -44.31 44.94
CA GLN A 103 30.94 -43.23 43.96
C GLN A 103 30.34 -41.97 44.60
N SER A 104 30.92 -40.81 44.26
CA SER A 104 30.40 -39.51 44.67
C SER A 104 29.27 -39.09 43.73
N LEU A 105 28.05 -39.53 44.01
CA LEU A 105 26.85 -39.12 43.28
C LEU A 105 26.27 -37.83 43.86
N VAL A 106 25.86 -36.91 42.99
CA VAL A 106 25.13 -35.70 43.38
C VAL A 106 23.81 -35.57 42.64
N SER A 107 22.86 -34.80 43.21
CA SER A 107 21.61 -34.49 42.51
C SER A 107 21.90 -33.82 41.18
N GLY A 108 21.23 -34.29 40.12
CA GLY A 108 21.43 -33.83 38.75
C GLY A 108 22.38 -34.68 37.92
N ASP A 109 23.11 -35.65 38.48
CA ASP A 109 23.89 -36.60 37.70
C ASP A 109 23.00 -37.51 36.86
N VAL A 110 23.50 -37.96 35.70
CA VAL A 110 22.85 -38.97 34.85
C VAL A 110 23.49 -40.31 35.14
N VAL A 111 22.69 -41.33 35.34
CA VAL A 111 23.14 -42.70 35.56
C VAL A 111 22.35 -43.64 34.65
N THR A 112 22.96 -44.74 34.25
CA THR A 112 22.30 -45.75 33.43
C THR A 112 21.85 -46.89 34.33
N ILE A 113 20.57 -47.25 34.28
CA ILE A 113 20.01 -48.34 35.09
C ILE A 113 19.67 -49.57 34.22
N ASN A 114 20.01 -50.74 34.76
CA ASN A 114 19.73 -52.05 34.18
C ASN A 114 18.95 -52.88 35.21
N ALA A 115 17.63 -52.94 35.05
CA ALA A 115 16.73 -53.67 35.94
C ALA A 115 15.81 -54.56 35.09
N LEU A 116 16.40 -55.61 34.50
CA LEU A 116 15.74 -56.45 33.50
C LEU A 116 14.46 -57.13 34.02
N SER A 117 14.41 -57.49 35.31
CA SER A 117 13.22 -58.08 35.94
C SER A 117 12.05 -57.09 36.05
N GLN A 118 12.33 -55.79 36.01
CA GLN A 118 11.32 -54.72 35.93
C GLN A 118 11.13 -54.19 34.50
N GLY A 119 11.75 -54.83 33.49
CA GLY A 119 11.64 -54.43 32.08
C GLY A 119 12.46 -53.19 31.71
N VAL A 120 13.48 -52.85 32.50
CA VAL A 120 14.35 -51.68 32.26
C VAL A 120 15.71 -52.15 31.77
N SER A 121 16.14 -51.67 30.60
CA SER A 121 17.44 -52.01 30.00
C SER A 121 18.11 -50.77 29.43
N ASN A 122 19.30 -50.45 29.92
CA ASN A 122 20.12 -49.31 29.52
C ASN A 122 19.34 -47.99 29.49
N GLU A 123 18.50 -47.75 30.49
CA GLU A 123 17.71 -46.52 30.57
C GLU A 123 18.51 -45.44 31.30
N ASP A 124 18.75 -44.33 30.63
CA ASP A 124 19.42 -43.17 31.23
C ASP A 124 18.41 -42.37 32.07
N VAL A 125 18.74 -42.23 33.35
CA VAL A 125 17.91 -41.58 34.36
C VAL A 125 18.72 -40.53 35.10
N ARG A 126 18.05 -39.47 35.52
CA ARG A 126 18.68 -38.35 36.23
C ARG A 126 18.30 -38.37 37.70
N ILE A 127 19.30 -38.24 38.56
CA ILE A 127 19.13 -38.22 40.01
C ILE A 127 18.42 -36.92 40.42
N VAL A 128 17.32 -37.05 41.15
CA VAL A 128 16.53 -35.92 41.65
C VAL A 128 16.72 -35.78 43.16
N ALA A 129 16.66 -36.89 43.89
CA ALA A 129 16.92 -36.92 45.33
C ALA A 129 17.88 -38.06 45.70
N ILE A 130 18.68 -37.80 46.74
CA ILE A 130 19.63 -38.74 47.33
C ILE A 130 19.40 -38.72 48.83
N GLU A 131 19.13 -39.87 49.42
CA GLU A 131 19.14 -40.07 50.86
C GLU A 131 20.28 -41.02 51.21
N ARG A 132 21.13 -40.63 52.14
CA ARG A 132 22.26 -41.44 52.60
C ARG A 132 21.92 -42.03 53.96
N GLY A 133 22.08 -43.34 54.08
CA GLY A 133 21.79 -44.07 55.32
C GLY A 133 22.83 -45.14 55.61
N VAL A 134 22.73 -45.72 56.81
CA VAL A 134 23.51 -46.90 57.21
C VAL A 134 22.53 -47.98 57.62
N ASN A 135 22.58 -49.14 56.97
CA ASN A 135 21.75 -50.29 57.28
C ASN A 135 22.66 -51.47 57.62
N ARG A 136 22.50 -52.03 58.83
CA ARG A 136 23.33 -53.15 59.35
C ARG A 136 24.85 -52.90 59.30
N GLY A 137 25.27 -51.64 59.42
CA GLY A 137 26.68 -51.23 59.38
C GLY A 137 27.24 -51.01 57.98
N GLU A 138 26.46 -51.24 56.92
CA GLU A 138 26.82 -50.89 55.56
C GLU A 138 26.16 -49.58 55.15
N GLU A 139 26.90 -48.74 54.41
CA GLU A 139 26.36 -47.50 53.85
C GLU A 139 25.50 -47.81 52.62
N TYR A 140 24.35 -47.17 52.52
CA TYR A 140 23.49 -47.23 51.34
C TYR A 140 23.03 -45.84 50.91
N LEU A 141 22.71 -45.70 49.63
CA LEU A 141 22.03 -44.52 49.09
C LEU A 141 20.67 -44.93 48.55
N THR A 142 19.61 -44.30 49.03
CA THR A 142 18.31 -44.35 48.35
C THR A 142 18.29 -43.24 47.31
N LEU A 143 18.17 -43.63 46.05
CA LEU A 143 18.07 -42.69 44.93
C LEU A 143 16.64 -42.62 44.44
N GLN A 144 16.15 -41.39 44.27
CA GLN A 144 15.00 -41.13 43.44
C GLN A 144 15.48 -40.50 42.13
N VAL A 145 15.17 -41.17 41.02
CA VAL A 145 15.58 -40.75 39.69
C VAL A 145 14.38 -40.66 38.75
N VAL A 146 14.49 -39.82 37.73
CA VAL A 146 13.45 -39.66 36.69
C VAL A 146 14.07 -39.85 35.31
N ASN A 147 13.26 -40.13 34.29
CA ASN A 147 13.77 -40.21 32.93
C ASN A 147 14.49 -38.91 32.52
N GLU A 148 15.65 -39.05 31.88
CA GLU A 148 16.56 -37.93 31.65
C GLU A 148 15.91 -36.79 30.83
N THR A 149 15.13 -37.18 29.81
CA THR A 149 14.39 -36.28 28.94
C THR A 149 13.44 -35.38 29.73
N TYR A 150 12.65 -35.95 30.64
CA TYR A 150 11.70 -35.18 31.46
C TYR A 150 12.41 -34.17 32.37
N SER A 151 13.51 -34.56 33.00
CA SER A 151 14.26 -33.65 33.86
C SER A 151 14.86 -32.46 33.09
N ARG A 152 15.40 -32.71 31.88
CA ARG A 152 15.90 -31.65 31.01
C ARG A 152 14.79 -30.68 30.58
N LEU A 153 13.66 -31.22 30.15
CA LEU A 153 12.52 -30.42 29.70
C LEU A 153 11.87 -29.63 30.84
N THR A 154 11.89 -30.17 32.06
CA THR A 154 11.47 -29.43 33.27
C THR A 154 12.35 -28.19 33.48
N LYS A 155 13.68 -28.35 33.45
CA LYS A 155 14.62 -27.20 33.56
C LYS A 155 14.43 -26.18 32.45
N THR A 156 14.17 -26.62 31.22
CA THR A 156 13.89 -25.72 30.09
C THR A 156 12.59 -24.94 30.31
N SER A 157 11.52 -25.58 30.77
CA SER A 157 10.26 -24.89 31.08
C SER A 157 10.44 -23.87 32.22
N ASP A 158 11.10 -24.26 33.30
CA ASP A 158 11.37 -23.36 34.44
C ASP A 158 12.21 -22.14 34.01
N TYR A 159 13.22 -22.35 33.15
CA TYR A 159 14.02 -21.28 32.59
C TYR A 159 13.19 -20.32 31.73
N LEU A 160 12.32 -20.83 30.87
CA LEU A 160 11.43 -20.01 30.03
C LEU A 160 10.46 -19.20 30.89
N MET A 161 9.87 -19.80 31.92
CA MET A 161 9.01 -19.09 32.87
C MET A 161 9.76 -17.99 33.62
N ALA A 162 11.00 -18.26 34.06
CA ALA A 162 11.85 -17.25 34.68
C ALA A 162 12.19 -16.09 33.71
N GLN A 163 12.44 -16.38 32.43
CA GLN A 163 12.64 -15.35 31.41
C GLN A 163 11.38 -14.51 31.16
N ILE A 164 10.21 -15.16 31.04
CA ILE A 164 8.93 -14.46 30.89
C ILE A 164 8.69 -13.53 32.08
N GLU A 165 8.94 -14.00 33.29
CA GLU A 165 8.81 -13.17 34.50
C GLU A 165 9.80 -12.01 34.55
N LYS A 166 11.06 -12.25 34.16
CA LYS A 166 12.05 -11.17 34.05
C LYS A 166 11.60 -10.11 33.06
N ASN A 167 11.21 -10.50 31.84
CA ASN A 167 10.74 -9.58 30.81
C ASN A 167 9.49 -8.82 31.24
N PHE A 168 8.57 -9.47 31.94
CA PHE A 168 7.38 -8.83 32.50
C PHE A 168 7.74 -7.74 33.52
N ARG A 169 8.69 -8.01 34.43
CA ARG A 169 9.17 -7.01 35.40
C ARG A 169 9.89 -5.84 34.72
N GLU A 170 10.69 -6.12 33.69
CA GLU A 170 11.38 -5.07 32.91
C GLU A 170 10.38 -4.20 32.13
N GLN A 171 9.32 -4.78 31.54
CA GLN A 171 8.23 -4.03 30.88
C GLN A 171 7.43 -3.19 31.88
N GLN A 172 7.05 -3.75 33.04
CA GLN A 172 6.36 -2.99 34.10
C GLN A 172 7.19 -1.79 34.58
N THR A 173 8.52 -1.95 34.64
CA THR A 173 9.42 -0.84 34.99
C THR A 173 9.40 0.23 33.90
N TYR A 174 9.38 -0.16 32.63
CA TYR A 174 9.32 0.80 31.51
C TYR A 174 7.97 1.53 31.42
N ASP A 175 6.86 0.81 31.54
CA ASP A 175 5.50 1.38 31.47
C ASP A 175 5.21 2.30 32.66
N GLY A 176 5.72 1.96 33.85
CA GLY A 176 5.60 2.79 35.06
C GLY A 176 6.29 4.17 34.94
N TYR A 177 7.36 4.28 34.16
CA TYR A 177 7.94 5.58 33.81
C TYR A 177 7.25 6.22 32.60
N SER A 178 6.61 5.45 31.73
CA SER A 178 5.89 6.00 30.58
C SER A 178 4.70 6.85 31.02
N ASP A 179 3.99 6.49 32.09
CA ASP A 179 2.87 7.30 32.62
C ASP A 179 3.34 8.58 33.33
N GLU A 180 4.55 8.59 33.85
CA GLU A 180 5.16 9.79 34.46
C GLU A 180 5.59 10.81 33.39
N TYR A 181 5.75 10.38 32.12
CA TYR A 181 6.06 11.25 30.96
C TYR A 181 4.93 11.37 29.92
N SER A 182 3.92 10.49 29.91
CA SER A 182 2.81 10.50 28.94
C SER A 182 1.66 11.44 29.33
N ASN A 183 1.65 11.92 30.57
CA ASN A 183 0.81 13.04 31.01
C ASN A 183 1.38 14.42 30.64
N GLN A 184 2.29 14.49 29.66
CA GLN A 184 2.49 15.67 28.82
C GLN A 184 1.88 15.49 27.42
N ASN A 185 0.70 14.86 27.34
CA ASN A 185 -0.32 15.36 26.41
C ASN A 185 -0.81 16.73 26.90
N ILE A 186 0.11 17.69 26.83
CA ILE A 186 -0.23 19.08 26.68
C ILE A 186 -1.06 19.10 25.41
N ASN A 187 -2.37 19.25 25.58
CA ASN A 187 -3.26 19.78 24.56
C ASN A 187 -2.88 21.25 24.33
N THR A 188 -1.62 21.47 23.93
CA THR A 188 -1.23 22.71 23.31
C THR A 188 -1.82 22.59 21.93
N ASN A 189 -2.89 23.34 21.72
CA ASN A 189 -3.02 24.11 20.50
C ASN A 189 -1.67 24.81 20.25
N ILE A 190 -0.67 24.09 19.72
CA ILE A 190 0.56 24.69 19.20
C ILE A 190 0.12 25.30 17.88
N ALA A 191 -0.43 26.50 17.97
CA ALA A 191 -0.55 27.45 16.87
C ALA A 191 0.84 27.98 16.47
N GLN A 192 1.85 27.11 16.42
CA GLN A 192 3.21 27.44 16.02
C GLN A 192 3.76 26.32 15.13
N ASP A 193 4.35 26.75 14.03
CA ASP A 193 4.90 25.92 12.98
C ASP A 193 5.73 24.76 13.52
N ILE A 194 5.27 23.52 13.30
CA ILE A 194 6.10 22.34 13.49
C ILE A 194 7.14 22.35 12.36
N SER A 195 8.31 22.91 12.65
CA SER A 195 9.45 22.91 11.73
C SER A 195 10.23 21.61 11.87
N PHE A 196 10.05 20.69 10.93
CA PHE A 196 10.90 19.50 10.81
C PHE A 196 12.23 19.89 10.15
N TYR A 197 13.30 19.98 10.94
CA TYR A 197 14.66 20.07 10.40
C TYR A 197 15.14 18.66 10.03
N LEU A 198 14.95 18.27 8.76
CA LEU A 198 15.56 17.06 8.22
C LEU A 198 16.96 17.40 7.69
N THR A 199 17.99 16.87 8.33
CA THR A 199 19.39 16.98 7.86
C THR A 199 19.61 16.04 6.68
N GLU A 200 20.39 16.48 5.69
CA GLU A 200 20.52 15.90 4.34
C GLU A 200 20.95 14.41 4.27
N ASP A 201 21.45 13.81 5.35
CA ASP A 201 22.13 12.51 5.32
C ASP A 201 21.25 11.27 5.62
N ILE A 202 19.98 11.43 5.98
CA ILE A 202 19.13 10.28 6.30
C ILE A 202 17.79 10.44 5.59
N ILE A 203 17.63 9.73 4.46
CA ILE A 203 16.45 8.92 4.06
C ILE A 203 16.53 8.66 2.54
N PRO A 204 16.82 7.43 2.08
CA PRO A 204 16.42 7.03 0.76
C PRO A 204 14.91 6.72 0.81
N ALA A 205 14.10 7.64 0.27
CA ALA A 205 12.63 7.57 0.11
C ALA A 205 11.77 7.73 1.39
N LEU A 206 11.49 8.98 1.78
CA LEU A 206 10.42 9.30 2.72
C LEU A 206 9.09 9.25 1.94
N THR A 207 8.26 8.26 2.24
CA THR A 207 6.86 8.25 1.79
C THR A 207 6.01 8.85 2.90
N ALA A 208 5.61 10.12 2.75
CA ALA A 208 4.66 10.76 3.65
C ALA A 208 3.25 10.63 3.05
N ASP A 209 2.35 9.95 3.77
CA ASP A 209 0.94 9.87 3.43
C ASP A 209 0.16 10.94 4.20
N PHE A 210 -0.46 11.87 3.47
CA PHE A 210 -1.26 12.96 4.03
C PHE A 210 -2.77 12.71 3.87
N ASN A 211 -3.21 11.45 3.76
CA ASN A 211 -4.62 11.07 3.65
C ASN A 211 -5.52 11.86 4.64
N GLY A 212 -6.34 12.77 4.10
CA GLY A 212 -7.27 13.61 4.88
C GLY A 212 -6.73 14.96 5.39
N PHE A 213 -5.46 15.31 5.13
CA PHE A 213 -4.84 16.56 5.58
C PHE A 213 -4.58 17.54 4.42
N SER A 214 -4.79 18.84 4.66
CA SER A 214 -4.45 19.89 3.70
C SER A 214 -3.04 20.44 3.95
N ILE A 215 -2.20 20.46 2.92
CA ILE A 215 -0.93 21.18 2.94
C ILE A 215 -1.19 22.67 2.65
N ARG A 216 -0.95 23.57 3.61
CA ARG A 216 -1.16 25.02 3.47
C ARG A 216 0.13 25.79 3.76
N GLY A 217 0.29 26.95 3.12
CA GLY A 217 1.39 27.87 3.42
C GLY A 217 2.77 27.48 2.86
N ILE A 218 2.86 26.48 1.98
CA ILE A 218 4.13 26.14 1.32
C ILE A 218 4.45 27.20 0.25
N PRO A 219 5.58 27.93 0.35
CA PRO A 219 5.94 28.97 -0.61
C PRO A 219 6.35 28.40 -1.97
N ALA A 220 6.89 27.18 -2.02
CA ALA A 220 7.20 26.47 -3.27
C ALA A 220 7.28 24.95 -3.06
N LEU A 221 6.70 24.19 -3.98
CA LEU A 221 6.94 22.75 -4.13
C LEU A 221 7.83 22.55 -5.36
N ARG A 222 9.05 22.03 -5.17
CA ARG A 222 10.06 21.89 -6.23
C ARG A 222 10.58 20.45 -6.28
N GLY A 223 10.60 19.84 -7.46
CA GLY A 223 11.44 18.66 -7.69
C GLY A 223 12.88 19.13 -7.91
N THR A 224 13.80 18.75 -7.02
CA THR A 224 15.21 19.18 -7.07
C THR A 224 16.16 18.12 -7.63
N GLY A 225 15.68 16.94 -8.01
CA GLY A 225 16.51 15.88 -8.58
C GLY A 225 17.04 16.26 -9.97
N SER A 226 18.27 15.89 -10.33
CA SER A 226 18.78 16.13 -11.70
C SER A 226 18.28 15.08 -12.73
N GLY A 227 17.32 14.24 -12.34
CA GLY A 227 16.78 13.18 -13.18
C GLY A 227 15.61 13.62 -14.07
N PRO A 228 15.27 12.85 -15.12
CA PRO A 228 14.24 13.17 -16.11
C PRO A 228 12.78 13.13 -15.59
N ALA A 229 12.56 13.02 -14.27
CA ALA A 229 11.23 12.83 -13.69
C ALA A 229 11.02 13.65 -12.41
N ASN A 230 11.06 14.98 -12.52
CA ASN A 230 10.57 15.90 -11.49
C ASN A 230 9.12 16.28 -11.77
N TYR A 231 8.19 15.36 -11.50
CA TYR A 231 6.76 15.61 -11.69
C TYR A 231 6.05 15.81 -10.36
N ILE A 232 5.13 16.77 -10.29
CA ILE A 232 4.08 16.83 -9.26
C ILE A 232 2.86 16.17 -9.88
N ASN A 233 2.46 15.00 -9.39
CA ASN A 233 1.24 14.33 -9.85
C ASN A 233 0.02 14.90 -9.11
N ILE A 234 -1.04 15.21 -9.85
CA ILE A 234 -2.30 15.74 -9.32
C ILE A 234 -3.41 14.81 -9.85
N ASP A 235 -3.88 13.89 -9.01
CA ASP A 235 -4.76 12.79 -9.44
C ASP A 235 -6.21 13.20 -9.75
N SER A 236 -6.60 14.44 -9.43
CA SER A 236 -7.96 14.94 -9.66
C SER A 236 -7.97 16.33 -10.32
N SER A 237 -8.11 17.40 -9.54
CA SER A 237 -8.27 18.76 -10.05
C SER A 237 -7.25 19.73 -9.46
N LEU A 238 -6.69 20.59 -10.31
CA LEU A 238 -5.95 21.78 -9.90
C LEU A 238 -6.91 22.97 -9.81
N ASP A 239 -7.17 23.46 -8.60
CA ASP A 239 -7.94 24.69 -8.36
C ASP A 239 -6.99 25.89 -8.17
N LEU A 240 -7.08 26.87 -9.08
CA LEU A 240 -6.29 28.10 -9.07
C LEU A 240 -7.19 29.29 -8.71
N GLN A 241 -7.37 29.53 -7.41
CA GLN A 241 -8.17 30.65 -6.90
C GLN A 241 -7.44 32.00 -7.11
N ASN A 242 -8.18 33.10 -7.14
CA ASN A 242 -7.62 34.47 -7.21
C ASN A 242 -6.76 34.77 -8.47
N SER A 243 -7.17 34.25 -9.63
CA SER A 243 -6.55 34.58 -10.92
C SER A 243 -5.06 34.23 -11.02
N GLN A 244 -4.62 33.17 -10.34
CA GLN A 244 -3.24 32.67 -10.47
C GLN A 244 -2.96 32.19 -11.90
N LYS A 245 -1.71 32.32 -12.32
CA LYS A 245 -1.25 31.96 -13.67
C LYS A 245 -0.35 30.73 -13.63
N ILE A 246 -0.51 29.83 -14.60
CA ILE A 246 0.51 28.85 -14.95
C ILE A 246 1.45 29.55 -15.93
N VAL A 247 2.72 29.72 -15.56
CA VAL A 247 3.75 30.38 -16.38
C VAL A 247 4.77 29.36 -16.87
N GLN A 248 5.44 29.66 -17.99
CA GLN A 248 6.48 28.79 -18.58
C GLN A 248 5.97 27.38 -18.95
N LEU A 249 4.66 27.22 -19.18
CA LEU A 249 4.12 26.02 -19.77
C LEU A 249 4.61 25.94 -21.23
N PRO A 250 5.34 24.89 -21.64
CA PRO A 250 5.79 24.76 -23.01
C PRO A 250 4.61 24.59 -23.96
N ASN A 251 4.86 24.85 -25.25
CA ASN A 251 3.87 24.54 -26.28
C ASN A 251 3.57 23.03 -26.28
N PRO A 252 2.29 22.65 -26.52
CA PRO A 252 1.91 21.30 -26.89
C PRO A 252 2.88 20.70 -27.92
N SER A 253 3.39 19.49 -27.68
CA SER A 253 4.21 18.77 -28.67
C SER A 253 3.34 17.93 -29.60
N PHE A 254 2.15 17.51 -29.14
CA PHE A 254 1.15 16.83 -29.94
C PHE A 254 -0.18 17.60 -29.94
N ALA A 255 -0.92 17.51 -31.05
CA ALA A 255 -2.22 18.16 -31.21
C ALA A 255 -3.21 17.76 -30.09
N GLN A 256 -3.11 16.53 -29.59
CA GLN A 256 -3.99 16.00 -28.54
C GLN A 256 -3.72 16.62 -27.15
N ASP A 257 -2.54 17.22 -26.93
CA ASP A 257 -2.20 17.86 -25.63
C ASP A 257 -3.01 19.14 -25.39
N ALA A 258 -3.61 19.72 -26.44
CA ALA A 258 -4.43 20.94 -26.38
C ALA A 258 -5.89 20.77 -26.86
N ALA A 259 -6.16 19.83 -27.77
CA ALA A 259 -7.37 19.79 -28.58
C ALA A 259 -8.68 19.33 -27.89
N THR A 260 -8.76 19.32 -26.56
CA THR A 260 -10.01 18.97 -25.84
C THR A 260 -10.58 20.12 -25.02
N LYS A 261 -10.01 21.34 -25.14
CA LYS A 261 -10.45 22.49 -24.35
C LYS A 261 -11.07 23.56 -25.24
N ALA A 262 -12.35 23.84 -24.99
CA ALA A 262 -13.17 24.81 -25.71
C ALA A 262 -12.56 26.23 -25.85
N TYR A 263 -11.57 26.62 -25.03
CA TYR A 263 -10.88 27.91 -25.16
C TYR A 263 -9.96 27.97 -26.39
N VAL A 264 -9.42 26.84 -26.84
CA VAL A 264 -8.60 26.74 -28.06
C VAL A 264 -9.52 26.79 -29.29
N ASP A 265 -10.63 26.06 -29.24
CA ASP A 265 -11.60 26.00 -30.34
C ASP A 265 -12.38 27.31 -30.50
N GLY A 266 -12.61 28.06 -29.42
CA GLY A 266 -13.30 29.35 -29.44
C GLY A 266 -12.43 30.52 -29.95
N ALA A 267 -11.11 30.36 -30.01
CA ALA A 267 -10.18 31.37 -30.50
C ALA A 267 -9.96 31.32 -32.02
N ILE A 268 -10.43 30.25 -32.69
CA ILE A 268 -10.44 30.18 -34.15
C ILE A 268 -11.67 30.96 -34.62
N GLY A 269 -11.46 32.07 -35.33
CA GLY A 269 -12.53 32.92 -35.85
C GLY A 269 -13.59 32.10 -36.59
N LYS A 270 -14.87 32.46 -36.42
CA LYS A 270 -15.98 31.79 -37.11
C LYS A 270 -15.76 31.85 -38.62
N VAL A 271 -15.61 30.69 -39.26
CA VAL A 271 -15.50 30.57 -40.72
C VAL A 271 -16.92 30.49 -41.30
N TRP A 272 -17.23 31.40 -42.23
CA TRP A 272 -18.41 31.27 -43.08
C TRP A 272 -17.97 30.73 -44.44
N ALA A 273 -18.48 29.56 -44.79
CA ALA A 273 -18.18 28.91 -46.06
C ALA A 273 -19.45 28.77 -46.89
N ALA A 274 -19.31 29.03 -48.19
CA ALA A 274 -20.24 28.60 -49.21
C ALA A 274 -19.72 27.32 -49.85
N SER A 275 -20.59 26.33 -50.05
CA SER A 275 -20.23 25.10 -50.75
C SER A 275 -20.38 25.26 -52.27
N GLY A 276 -19.74 24.38 -53.04
CA GLY A 276 -19.84 24.38 -54.51
C GLY A 276 -21.28 24.29 -55.04
N THR A 277 -22.21 23.73 -54.26
CA THR A 277 -23.64 23.64 -54.61
C THR A 277 -24.43 24.92 -54.37
N ASP A 278 -23.88 25.87 -53.63
CA ASP A 278 -24.52 27.17 -53.36
C ASP A 278 -24.26 28.19 -54.47
N PHE A 279 -23.36 27.86 -55.41
CA PHE A 279 -23.10 28.67 -56.59
C PHE A 279 -24.25 28.56 -57.60
N ILE A 280 -24.83 29.71 -57.93
CA ILE A 280 -25.92 29.81 -58.89
C ILE A 280 -25.35 30.37 -60.20
N ALA A 281 -25.58 29.65 -61.30
CA ALA A 281 -25.27 30.10 -62.66
C ALA A 281 -26.38 31.05 -63.15
N LEU A 282 -26.02 32.27 -63.54
CA LEU A 282 -27.00 33.24 -64.02
C LEU A 282 -26.62 33.77 -65.42
N ASN A 283 -27.59 33.74 -66.34
CA ASN A 283 -27.48 34.28 -67.70
C ASN A 283 -28.23 35.62 -67.81
N SER A 284 -27.65 36.55 -68.59
CA SER A 284 -27.79 38.00 -68.47
C SER A 284 -29.02 38.67 -69.08
N SER A 285 -29.45 39.78 -68.47
CA SER A 285 -29.73 41.04 -69.17
C SER A 285 -29.78 42.20 -68.16
N THR A 286 -29.06 43.30 -68.46
CA THR A 286 -28.87 44.55 -67.69
C THR A 286 -28.04 44.50 -66.40
N GLU A 287 -27.12 45.47 -66.32
CA GLU A 287 -25.97 45.65 -65.42
C GLU A 287 -26.37 45.99 -63.97
N TYR A 288 -27.05 45.06 -63.29
CA TYR A 288 -27.44 45.24 -61.89
C TYR A 288 -27.28 43.92 -61.14
N ALA A 289 -26.65 43.99 -59.96
CA ALA A 289 -26.76 42.93 -59.00
C ALA A 289 -27.91 43.24 -58.01
N THR A 290 -28.93 42.40 -57.96
CA THR A 290 -30.09 42.60 -57.08
C THR A 290 -30.21 41.45 -56.10
N TYR A 291 -30.19 41.78 -54.80
CA TYR A 291 -30.43 40.84 -53.72
C TYR A 291 -31.89 40.92 -53.27
N SER A 292 -32.60 39.80 -53.34
CA SER A 292 -33.97 39.69 -52.83
C SER A 292 -33.93 39.30 -51.35
N ILE A 293 -34.28 40.23 -50.46
CA ILE A 293 -34.34 39.97 -49.01
C ILE A 293 -35.36 38.88 -48.63
N THR A 294 -36.35 38.63 -49.50
CA THR A 294 -37.43 37.66 -49.26
C THR A 294 -37.03 36.24 -49.66
N THR A 295 -36.13 36.08 -50.63
CA THR A 295 -35.74 34.76 -51.16
C THR A 295 -34.26 34.42 -50.95
N GLY A 296 -33.44 35.36 -50.49
CA GLY A 296 -32.00 35.16 -50.26
C GLY A 296 -31.13 35.07 -51.52
N ASN A 297 -31.73 35.26 -52.71
CA ASN A 297 -31.03 35.14 -53.99
C ASN A 297 -30.31 36.45 -54.35
N ALA A 298 -29.04 36.36 -54.75
CA ALA A 298 -28.34 37.43 -55.46
C ALA A 298 -28.40 37.15 -56.95
N ASN A 299 -28.92 38.10 -57.72
CA ASN A 299 -28.82 38.10 -59.16
C ASN A 299 -27.60 38.93 -59.55
N THR A 300 -26.76 38.49 -60.50
CA THR A 300 -25.69 39.31 -61.09
C THR A 300 -25.67 39.12 -62.60
N ALA A 301 -25.51 40.19 -63.37
CA ALA A 301 -25.41 40.11 -64.83
C ALA A 301 -24.08 40.73 -65.31
N THR A 302 -23.22 39.94 -65.94
CA THR A 302 -21.99 40.42 -66.60
C THR A 302 -22.15 40.41 -68.11
N LEU A 303 -21.50 41.34 -68.81
CA LEU A 303 -21.38 41.31 -70.26
C LEU A 303 -20.42 40.18 -70.65
N PHE A 304 -20.96 39.15 -71.31
CA PHE A 304 -20.32 37.95 -71.86
C PHE A 304 -19.95 36.83 -70.85
N GLY A 305 -20.68 35.72 -70.95
CA GLY A 305 -20.43 34.48 -70.21
C GLY A 305 -21.32 34.28 -68.99
N THR A 306 -21.54 33.01 -68.63
CA THR A 306 -22.21 32.59 -67.39
C THR A 306 -21.27 32.87 -66.22
N ALA A 307 -21.70 33.72 -65.28
CA ALA A 307 -21.01 33.94 -64.01
C ALA A 307 -21.64 33.05 -62.93
N TYR A 308 -20.79 32.46 -62.09
CA TYR A 308 -21.21 31.77 -60.88
C TYR A 308 -21.05 32.71 -59.69
N VAL A 309 -22.12 32.87 -58.92
CA VAL A 309 -22.11 33.69 -57.69
C VAL A 309 -22.69 32.91 -56.54
N CYS A 310 -22.19 33.17 -55.34
CA CYS A 310 -22.73 32.58 -54.11
C CYS A 310 -22.95 33.66 -53.06
N PRO A 311 -24.20 34.00 -52.71
CA PRO A 311 -24.48 34.92 -51.61
C PRO A 311 -23.89 34.39 -50.29
N VAL A 312 -23.25 35.26 -49.51
CA VAL A 312 -22.72 34.92 -48.18
C VAL A 312 -23.38 35.81 -47.13
N HIS A 313 -24.02 35.20 -46.14
CA HIS A 313 -24.65 35.94 -45.04
C HIS A 313 -23.67 36.10 -43.88
N LEU A 314 -22.90 37.18 -43.92
CA LEU A 314 -21.98 37.56 -42.85
C LEU A 314 -22.74 38.26 -41.71
N PRO A 315 -22.37 38.14 -40.42
CA PRO A 315 -23.07 38.85 -39.35
C PRO A 315 -22.91 40.37 -39.46
N ASN A 316 -24.00 41.10 -39.25
CA ASN A 316 -23.96 42.56 -39.20
C ASN A 316 -23.00 43.05 -38.09
N GLY A 317 -22.08 43.94 -38.44
CA GLY A 317 -21.03 44.45 -37.55
C GLY A 317 -19.76 43.60 -37.47
N ALA A 318 -19.70 42.44 -38.14
CA ALA A 318 -18.49 41.62 -38.17
C ALA A 318 -17.34 42.33 -38.92
N THR A 319 -16.11 42.07 -38.49
CA THR A 319 -14.89 42.45 -39.21
C THR A 319 -14.40 41.23 -39.97
N ILE A 320 -14.31 41.33 -41.29
CA ILE A 320 -13.71 40.30 -42.12
C ILE A 320 -12.19 40.46 -42.02
N THR A 321 -11.50 39.42 -41.58
CA THR A 321 -10.04 39.42 -41.37
C THR A 321 -9.27 38.69 -42.46
N GLY A 322 -9.94 37.83 -43.22
CA GLY A 322 -9.36 37.07 -44.31
C GLY A 322 -10.44 36.45 -45.18
N VAL A 323 -10.12 36.27 -46.46
CA VAL A 323 -10.96 35.53 -47.43
C VAL A 323 -10.08 34.47 -48.08
N VAL A 324 -10.50 33.22 -47.99
CA VAL A 324 -9.84 32.06 -48.60
C VAL A 324 -10.80 31.40 -49.57
N VAL A 325 -10.32 31.03 -50.74
CA VAL A 325 -11.09 30.24 -51.70
C VAL A 325 -10.46 28.86 -51.84
N TYR A 326 -11.26 27.82 -51.61
CA TYR A 326 -10.84 26.43 -51.76
C TYR A 326 -11.31 25.89 -53.12
N GLY A 327 -10.46 25.12 -53.80
CA GLY A 327 -10.81 24.59 -55.11
C GLY A 327 -9.72 23.75 -55.77
N ASN A 328 -10.05 23.13 -56.91
CA ASN A 328 -9.16 22.19 -57.59
C ASN A 328 -8.31 22.82 -58.70
N SER A 329 -8.48 24.11 -58.99
CA SER A 329 -7.80 24.84 -60.06
C SER A 329 -6.95 25.96 -59.48
N THR A 330 -5.62 25.94 -59.64
CA THR A 330 -4.73 26.92 -58.97
C THR A 330 -4.61 28.27 -59.71
N SER A 331 -5.30 28.43 -60.84
CA SER A 331 -5.16 29.60 -61.73
C SER A 331 -6.38 30.51 -61.78
N GLU A 332 -7.43 30.23 -61.00
CA GLU A 332 -8.65 31.02 -60.99
C GLU A 332 -8.64 32.05 -59.86
N ASN A 333 -9.02 33.28 -60.21
CA ASN A 333 -9.18 34.39 -59.28
C ASN A 333 -10.64 34.50 -58.86
N TRP A 334 -10.86 34.58 -57.55
CA TRP A 334 -12.16 34.79 -56.95
C TRP A 334 -12.16 36.07 -56.13
N ALA A 335 -13.32 36.74 -56.05
CA ALA A 335 -13.44 37.99 -55.32
C ALA A 335 -14.68 37.98 -54.44
N LEU A 336 -14.52 38.33 -53.16
CA LEU A 336 -15.64 38.68 -52.30
C LEU A 336 -16.06 40.11 -52.64
N ARG A 337 -17.34 40.29 -52.99
CA ARG A 337 -17.87 41.58 -53.42
C ARG A 337 -18.94 42.09 -52.47
N LYS A 338 -19.03 43.41 -52.38
CA LYS A 338 -20.11 44.12 -51.68
C LYS A 338 -20.97 44.84 -52.70
N GLY A 339 -22.27 44.64 -52.64
CA GLY A 339 -23.25 45.44 -53.38
C GLY A 339 -24.14 46.23 -52.43
N THR A 340 -24.47 47.47 -52.79
CA THR A 340 -25.43 48.29 -52.03
C THR A 340 -26.86 47.89 -52.39
N HIS A 341 -27.76 47.85 -51.40
CA HIS A 341 -29.17 47.58 -51.64
C HIS A 341 -29.76 48.60 -52.63
N GLN A 342 -30.50 48.11 -53.63
CA GLN A 342 -31.22 48.94 -54.62
C GLN A 342 -30.33 49.85 -55.48
N SER A 343 -29.02 49.57 -55.55
CA SER A 343 -28.07 50.27 -56.41
C SER A 343 -27.24 49.27 -57.23
N ALA A 344 -26.75 49.70 -58.39
CA ALA A 344 -25.82 48.93 -59.22
C ALA A 344 -24.38 48.93 -58.70
N THR A 345 -24.08 49.70 -57.64
CA THR A 345 -22.71 49.87 -57.17
C THR A 345 -22.20 48.59 -56.51
N ILE A 346 -21.19 47.99 -57.13
CA ILE A 346 -20.47 46.83 -56.60
C ILE A 346 -19.01 47.24 -56.38
N SER A 347 -18.47 46.89 -55.21
CA SER A 347 -17.06 47.08 -54.88
C SER A 347 -16.43 45.74 -54.48
N SER A 348 -15.22 45.46 -54.97
CA SER A 348 -14.43 44.32 -54.49
C SER A 348 -13.97 44.57 -53.05
N ILE A 349 -14.19 43.61 -52.16
CA ILE A 349 -13.73 43.66 -50.77
C ILE A 349 -12.38 42.97 -50.64
N ALA A 350 -12.26 41.82 -51.29
CA ALA A 350 -11.08 40.96 -51.27
C ALA A 350 -10.98 40.20 -52.59
N THR A 351 -9.77 39.87 -53.02
CA THR A 351 -9.50 39.03 -54.20
C THR A 351 -8.44 38.00 -53.85
N ALA A 352 -8.79 36.72 -53.96
CA ALA A 352 -7.88 35.61 -53.67
C ALA A 352 -7.82 34.63 -54.84
N THR A 353 -6.63 34.11 -55.13
CA THR A 353 -6.47 32.88 -55.92
C THR A 353 -6.89 31.67 -55.09
N ILE A 354 -7.27 30.58 -55.75
CA ILE A 354 -7.56 29.31 -55.08
C ILE A 354 -6.37 28.87 -54.19
N GLU A 355 -6.67 28.40 -52.98
CA GLU A 355 -5.75 28.02 -51.90
C GLU A 355 -4.86 29.17 -51.37
N THR A 356 -5.25 30.42 -51.62
CA THR A 356 -4.57 31.59 -51.02
C THR A 356 -5.54 32.41 -50.17
N GLU A 357 -5.00 33.09 -49.16
CA GLU A 357 -5.74 34.00 -48.29
C GLU A 357 -5.46 35.44 -48.67
N ASP A 358 -6.53 36.20 -48.95
CA ASP A 358 -6.44 37.66 -49.01
C ASP A 358 -6.78 38.25 -47.64
N THR A 359 -5.81 38.94 -47.05
CA THR A 359 -5.94 39.67 -45.78
C THR A 359 -6.06 41.19 -45.99
N SER A 360 -5.99 41.67 -47.23
CA SER A 360 -6.08 43.08 -47.61
C SER A 360 -7.53 43.58 -47.77
N ILE A 361 -8.37 43.22 -46.79
CA ILE A 361 -9.82 43.43 -46.82
C ILE A 361 -10.20 44.92 -46.76
N SER A 362 -10.98 45.38 -47.74
CA SER A 362 -11.57 46.73 -47.75
C SER A 362 -13.07 46.74 -47.40
N GLY A 363 -13.55 47.77 -46.71
CA GLY A 363 -15.00 47.94 -46.46
C GLY A 363 -15.56 47.31 -45.18
N ASN A 364 -14.72 47.15 -44.15
CA ASN A 364 -15.14 46.84 -42.77
C ASN A 364 -15.75 48.06 -42.05
N PRO A 365 -16.68 47.87 -41.10
CA PRO A 365 -17.33 46.59 -40.72
C PRO A 365 -18.46 46.18 -41.68
N VAL A 366 -18.86 44.91 -41.64
CA VAL A 366 -20.01 44.37 -42.38
C VAL A 366 -21.29 45.12 -42.00
N ASN A 367 -22.07 45.59 -42.98
CA ASN A 367 -23.33 46.27 -42.76
C ASN A 367 -24.44 45.70 -43.67
N ASN A 368 -25.20 44.76 -43.14
CA ASN A 368 -26.29 44.08 -43.85
C ASN A 368 -27.55 44.93 -43.98
N SER A 369 -27.62 46.07 -43.28
CA SER A 369 -28.77 46.98 -43.41
C SER A 369 -28.75 47.73 -44.74
N THR A 370 -27.56 47.92 -45.31
CA THR A 370 -27.37 48.69 -46.54
C THR A 370 -26.66 47.91 -47.65
N ASN A 371 -26.05 46.76 -47.36
CA ASN A 371 -25.27 45.99 -48.33
C ASN A 371 -25.54 44.48 -48.26
N TYR A 372 -25.28 43.80 -49.37
CA TYR A 372 -25.19 42.35 -49.47
C TYR A 372 -23.79 41.94 -49.94
N TYR A 373 -23.44 40.68 -49.67
CA TYR A 373 -22.10 40.12 -49.88
C TYR A 373 -22.22 38.80 -50.66
N PHE A 374 -21.32 38.58 -51.62
CA PHE A 374 -21.33 37.38 -52.48
C PHE A 374 -19.96 37.14 -53.14
#